data_AF-A0A7X5L5J9-F1
#
_entry.id   AF-A0A7X5L5J9-F1
#
_cell.length_a   1.000
_cell.length_b   1.000
_cell.length_c   1.000
_cell.angle_alpha   90.00
_cell.angle_beta   90.00
_cell.angle_gamma   90.00
#
_symmetry.space_group_name_H-M   'P 1'
#
loop_
_entity.id
_entity.type
_entity.pdbx_description
1 polymer ?
#
loop_
_entity_poly.entity_id
_entity_poly.type
_entity_poly.pdbx_seq_one_letter_code
_entity_poly.pdbx_strand_id
1 'polypeptide(L)' 'MTAQEMLTEVNNAIYAICVGGQSYKIGSRQLNRADLNTLYKIKNDLMAQAAGTTPGFLDDCYVAVFDRR' A
#
# COMPACT_ATOMS: atom_id res chain seq x y z
N MET A 1 -7.32 9.19 13.18
CA MET A 1 -6.44 8.77 12.08
C MET A 1 -7.21 8.91 10.79
N THR A 2 -6.76 9.79 9.91
CA THR A 2 -7.27 9.91 8.54
C THR A 2 -6.71 8.79 7.66
N ALA A 3 -7.33 8.50 6.51
CA ALA A 3 -6.85 7.46 5.60
C ALA A 3 -5.41 7.72 5.12
N GLN A 4 -5.04 8.99 4.88
CA GLN A 4 -3.67 9.41 4.58
C GLN A 4 -2.66 9.08 5.69
N GLU A 5 -3.03 9.30 6.96
CA GLU A 5 -2.15 9.01 8.11
C GLU A 5 -1.88 7.50 8.22
N MET A 6 -2.93 6.67 8.04
CA MET A 6 -2.77 5.21 8.03
C MET A 6 -1.93 4.74 6.86
N LEU A 7 -2.09 5.32 5.67
CA LEU A 7 -1.25 5.01 4.50
C LEU A 7 0.23 5.29 4.76
N THR A 8 0.51 6.41 5.43
CA THR A 8 1.87 6.82 5.78
C THR A 8 2.51 5.85 6.78
N GLU A 9 1.77 5.42 7.80
CA GLU A 9 2.26 4.41 8.75
C GLU A 9 2.51 3.05 8.09
N VAL A 10 1.62 2.61 7.19
CA VAL A 10 1.80 1.35 6.44
C VAL A 10 3.03 1.40 5.54
N ASN A 11 3.26 2.51 4.84
CA ASN A 11 4.45 2.69 4.01
C ASN A 11 5.75 2.66 4.83
N ASN A 12 5.75 3.32 5.99
CA ASN A 12 6.88 3.29 6.91
C ASN A 12 7.16 1.88 7.44
N ALA A 13 6.11 1.11 7.73
CA ALA A 13 6.25 -0.28 8.16
C ALA A 13 6.83 -1.18 7.08
N ILE A 14 6.36 -1.05 5.83
CA ILE A 14 6.90 -1.77 4.68
C ILE A 14 8.39 -1.43 4.51
N TYR A 15 8.76 -0.15 4.58
CA TYR A 15 10.14 0.29 4.47
C TYR A 15 11.02 -0.29 5.59
N ALA A 16 10.58 -0.20 6.85
CA ALA A 16 11.32 -0.72 8.00
C ALA A 16 11.56 -2.24 7.90
N ILE A 17 10.56 -2.99 7.44
CA ILE A 17 10.68 -4.43 7.24
C ILE A 17 11.64 -4.75 6.08
N CYS A 18 11.54 -4.02 4.96
CA CYS A 18 12.40 -4.21 3.79
C CYS A 18 13.87 -3.88 4.08
N VAL A 19 14.15 -2.87 4.92
CA VAL A 19 15.52 -2.48 5.32
C VAL A 19 16.16 -3.49 6.28
N GLY A 20 15.40 -4.44 6.83
CA GLY A 20 15.92 -5.53 7.66
C GLY A 20 15.25 -5.65 9.03
N GLY A 21 14.20 -4.86 9.31
CA GLY A 21 13.40 -5.00 10.52
C GLY A 21 12.64 -6.32 10.54
N GLN A 22 12.87 -7.16 11.56
CA GLN A 22 12.11 -8.40 11.73
C GLN A 22 10.67 -8.15 12.19
N SER A 23 10.43 -7.06 12.93
CA SER A 23 9.11 -6.61 13.36
C SER A 23 9.02 -5.09 13.45
N TYR A 24 7.82 -4.56 13.22
CA TYR A 24 7.48 -3.13 13.29
C TYR A 24 6.13 -2.94 14.00
N LYS A 25 5.92 -1.82 14.69
CA LYS A 25 4.69 -1.55 15.43
C LYS A 25 3.96 -0.35 14.83
N ILE A 26 2.75 -0.58 14.32
CA ILE A 26 1.82 0.45 13.84
C ILE A 26 0.71 0.59 14.88
N GLY A 27 0.68 1.72 15.61
CA GLY A 27 -0.27 1.93 16.70
C GLY A 27 -0.25 0.80 17.74
N SER A 28 -1.35 0.08 17.90
CA SER A 28 -1.48 -1.08 18.80
C SER A 28 -1.10 -2.42 18.16
N ARG A 29 -0.89 -2.47 16.83
CA ARG A 29 -0.62 -3.70 16.07
C ARG A 29 0.87 -3.89 15.85
N GLN A 30 1.36 -5.08 16.16
CA GLN A 30 2.72 -5.52 15.82
C GLN A 30 2.68 -6.31 14.51
N LEU A 31 3.62 -6.03 13.62
CA LEU A 31 3.74 -6.62 12.29
C LEU A 31 5.10 -7.26 12.14
N ASN A 32 5.13 -8.46 11.56
CA ASN A 32 6.36 -9.21 11.34
C ASN A 32 6.71 -9.27 9.86
N ARG A 33 7.97 -9.59 9.54
CA ARG A 33 8.45 -9.67 8.15
C ARG A 33 7.65 -10.65 7.26
N ALA A 34 7.14 -11.73 7.83
CA ALA A 34 6.33 -12.71 7.11
C ALA A 34 4.98 -12.12 6.62
N ASP A 35 4.53 -11.01 7.20
CA ASP A 35 3.25 -10.38 6.93
C ASP A 35 3.32 -9.25 5.87
N LEU A 36 4.42 -9.13 5.11
CA LEU A 36 4.54 -8.11 4.05
C LEU A 36 3.40 -8.15 3.03
N ASN A 37 2.93 -9.34 2.66
CA ASN A 37 1.79 -9.50 1.74
C ASN A 37 0.50 -8.91 2.30
N THR A 38 0.27 -8.96 3.62
CA THR A 38 -0.92 -8.36 4.22
C THR A 38 -0.81 -6.84 4.28
N LEU A 39 0.40 -6.31 4.52
CA LEU A 39 0.69 -4.87 4.43
C LEU A 39 0.44 -4.28 3.05
N TYR A 40 0.86 -4.97 1.98
CA TYR A 40 0.58 -4.53 0.61
C TYR A 40 -0.92 -4.49 0.29
N LYS A 41 -1.69 -5.49 0.76
CA LYS A 41 -3.15 -5.50 0.61
C LYS A 41 -3.80 -4.30 1.29
N ILE A 42 -3.42 -4.04 2.56
CA ILE A 42 -3.94 -2.90 3.32
C ILE A 42 -3.57 -1.57 2.64
N LYS A 43 -2.34 -1.44 2.11
CA LYS A 43 -1.92 -0.26 1.35
C LYS A 43 -2.83 -0.02 0.15
N ASN A 44 -3.11 -1.07 -0.62
CA ASN A 44 -3.94 -0.97 -1.82
C ASN A 44 -5.39 -0.64 -1.46
N ASP A 45 -5.94 -1.28 -0.43
CA ASP A 45 -7.30 -1.00 0.05
C ASP A 45 -7.44 0.45 0.55
N LEU A 46 -6.42 0.97 1.26
CA LEU A 46 -6.41 2.35 1.72
C LEU A 46 -6.22 3.36 0.58
N MET A 47 -5.40 3.05 -0.42
CA MET A 47 -5.28 3.89 -1.62
C MET A 47 -6.60 3.94 -2.40
N ALA A 48 -7.28 2.80 -2.56
CA ALA A 48 -8.58 2.74 -3.21
C ALA A 48 -9.64 3.57 -2.45
N GLN A 49 -9.67 3.46 -1.12
CA GLN A 49 -10.55 4.28 -0.28
C GLN A 49 -10.22 5.78 -0.35
N ALA A 50 -8.93 6.13 -0.34
CA ALA A 50 -8.48 7.53 -0.41
C ALA A 50 -8.74 8.17 -1.78
N ALA A 51 -8.72 7.39 -2.86
CA ALA A 51 -9.10 7.84 -4.20
C ALA A 51 -10.60 8.13 -4.34
N GLY A 52 -11.43 7.78 -3.34
CA GLY A 52 -12.87 8.06 -3.34
C GLY A 52 -13.65 7.43 -4.49
N THR A 53 -13.01 6.53 -5.24
CA THR A 53 -13.52 5.96 -6.48
C THR A 53 -13.72 4.48 -6.18
N THR A 54 -14.94 3.95 -6.35
CA THR A 54 -15.11 2.51 -6.47
C THR A 54 -14.15 2.07 -7.57
N PRO A 55 -13.15 1.19 -7.31
CA PRO A 55 -12.17 0.85 -8.32
C PRO A 55 -12.93 0.35 -9.54
N GLY A 56 -12.93 1.17 -10.59
CA GLY A 56 -13.54 0.81 -11.86
C GLY A 56 -12.84 -0.45 -12.33
N PHE A 57 -13.57 -1.36 -12.96
CA PHE A 57 -13.03 -2.63 -13.48
C PHE A 57 -11.75 -2.46 -14.34
N LEU A 58 -11.47 -1.24 -14.81
CA LEU A 58 -10.36 -0.87 -15.67
C LEU A 58 -9.38 0.15 -15.06
N ASP A 59 -9.45 0.47 -13.77
CA ASP A 59 -8.58 1.49 -13.16
C ASP A 59 -7.08 1.12 -13.19
N ASP A 60 -6.78 -0.18 -13.23
CA ASP A 60 -5.40 -0.71 -13.38
C ASP A 60 -5.04 -1.05 -14.85
N CYS A 61 -5.90 -0.72 -15.84
CA CYS A 61 -5.62 -0.93 -17.26
C CYS A 61 -4.90 0.27 -17.88
N TYR A 62 -3.68 0.05 -18.35
CA TYR A 62 -2.90 1.06 -19.06
C TYR A 62 -2.89 0.81 -20.58
N VAL A 63 -3.10 1.87 -21.36
CA VAL A 63 -2.97 1.82 -22.84
C VAL A 63 -1.55 2.24 -23.21
N ALA A 64 -0.77 1.30 -23.72
CA ALA A 64 0.53 1.61 -24.31
C ALA A 64 0.34 2.15 -25.74
N VAL A 65 0.69 3.42 -25.95
CA VAL A 65 0.74 4.03 -27.29
C VAL A 65 2.17 3.98 -27.79
N PHE A 66 2.40 3.24 -28.87
CA PHE A 66 3.69 3.18 -29.55
C PHE A 66 3.65 4.10 -30.77
N ASP A 67 4.29 5.25 -30.69
CA ASP A 67 4.54 6.09 -31.87
C ASP A 67 5.73 5.49 -32.64
N ARG A 68 5.51 5.15 -33.91
CA ARG A 68 6.53 4.53 -34.79
C ARG A 68 7.28 5.64 -35.54
N ARG A 69 8.00 6.51 -34.83
CA ARG A 69 8.94 7.46 -35.44
C ARG A 69 10.37 7.14 -35.10
#